data_AF-A0A1V5V0A9-F1
#
_entry.id   AF-A0A1V5V0A9-F1
#
_cell.length_a   1.000
_cell.length_b   1.000
_cell.length_c   1.000
_cell.angle_alpha   90.00
_cell.angle_beta   90.00
_cell.angle_gamma   90.00
#
_symmetry.space_group_name_H-M   'P 1'
#
loop_
_entity.id
_entity.type
_entity.pdbx_description
1 polymer ?
#
loop_
_entity_poly.entity_id
_entity_poly.type
_entity_poly.pdbx_seq_one_letter_code
_entity_poly.pdbx_strand_id
1 'polypeptide(L)'
;MKKRLICLGLVAILSVVGLYSSIHLAEMHYKKPHHQLMLIDTLPFMEKWFPRDQVESAVKSLEVLSDVNTINPFDNPDFDPYAAAMNAPAATEKFVPQESCDISETISCTKVDDSDYSKIAGLAVSVYGIIGYILLIGLVIIHAARRISRSDVFVFMLWVGAWLGILFSIYLTVVEAFFIKSFCPYCLVSAAVMLGIFICMIAGFGFEPLRMFLRGEIFPTSLFIKKKQS
;
A
#
# COMPACT_ATOMS: atom_id res chain seq x y z
N MET A 1 -24.17 -20.74 -11.18
CA MET A 1 -24.38 -19.28 -11.04
C MET A 1 -24.30 -18.80 -9.59
N LYS A 2 -25.08 -19.33 -8.63
CA LYS A 2 -25.06 -18.87 -7.21
C LYS A 2 -23.66 -18.84 -6.57
N LYS A 3 -22.84 -19.88 -6.74
CA LYS A 3 -21.46 -19.93 -6.20
C LYS A 3 -20.56 -18.80 -6.71
N ARG A 4 -20.64 -18.46 -8.01
CA ARG A 4 -19.86 -17.37 -8.63
C ARG A 4 -20.27 -16.00 -8.11
N LEU A 5 -21.57 -15.77 -7.95
CA LEU A 5 -22.10 -14.53 -7.34
C LEU A 5 -21.66 -14.37 -5.89
N ILE A 6 -21.67 -15.44 -5.10
CA ILE A 6 -21.17 -15.43 -3.71
C ILE A 6 -19.67 -15.08 -3.69
N CYS A 7 -18.87 -15.68 -4.59
CA CYS A 7 -17.44 -15.38 -4.68
C CYS A 7 -17.18 -13.91 -5.05
N LEU A 8 -17.90 -13.36 -6.04
CA LEU A 8 -17.78 -11.95 -6.41
C LEU A 8 -18.18 -11.01 -5.25
N GLY A 9 -19.22 -11.36 -4.49
CA GLY A 9 -19.60 -10.63 -3.29
C GLY A 9 -18.51 -10.64 -2.21
N LEU A 10 -17.91 -11.80 -1.95
CA LEU A 10 -16.79 -11.93 -1.01
C LEU A 10 -15.57 -11.15 -1.47
N VAL A 11 -15.22 -11.21 -2.75
CA VAL A 11 -14.11 -10.43 -3.32
C VAL A 11 -14.35 -8.93 -3.15
N ALA A 12 -15.58 -8.44 -3.37
CA ALA A 12 -15.91 -7.04 -3.14
C ALA A 12 -15.71 -6.64 -1.67
N ILE A 13 -16.22 -7.44 -0.73
CA ILE A 13 -16.08 -7.17 0.71
C ILE A 13 -14.61 -7.15 1.12
N LEU A 14 -13.85 -8.17 0.71
CA LEU A 14 -12.42 -8.26 0.99
C LEU A 14 -11.65 -7.08 0.38
N SER A 15 -12.01 -6.66 -0.84
CA SER A 15 -11.37 -5.52 -1.49
C SER A 15 -11.66 -4.20 -0.75
N VAL A 16 -12.86 -4.04 -0.19
CA VAL A 16 -13.19 -2.86 0.65
C VAL A 16 -12.38 -2.85 1.93
N VAL A 17 -12.22 -4.01 2.60
CA VAL A 17 -11.37 -4.13 3.79
C VAL A 17 -9.91 -3.79 3.45
N GLY A 18 -9.40 -4.35 2.35
CA GLY A 18 -8.05 -4.05 1.87
C GLY A 18 -7.85 -2.57 1.55
N LEU A 19 -8.81 -1.95 0.86
CA LEU A 19 -8.79 -0.53 0.55
C LEU A 19 -8.74 0.32 1.82
N TYR A 20 -9.56 0.00 2.82
CA TYR A 20 -9.55 0.70 4.10
C TYR A 20 -8.18 0.60 4.79
N SER A 21 -7.59 -0.60 4.85
CA SER A 21 -6.26 -0.79 5.41
C SER A 21 -5.17 -0.02 4.64
N SER A 22 -5.22 0.00 3.30
CA SER A 22 -4.25 0.73 2.49
C SER A 22 -4.39 2.24 2.61
N ILE A 23 -5.61 2.77 2.71
CA ILE A 23 -5.84 4.20 2.95
C ILE A 23 -5.26 4.60 4.31
N HIS A 24 -5.54 3.84 5.36
CA HIS A 24 -5.02 4.15 6.68
C HIS A 24 -3.48 4.07 6.74
N LEU A 25 -2.88 3.10 6.03
CA LEU A 25 -1.43 3.03 5.90
C LEU A 25 -0.84 4.23 5.13
N ALA A 26 -1.53 4.70 4.09
CA ALA A 26 -1.12 5.90 3.36
C ALA A 26 -1.22 7.17 4.23
N GLU A 27 -2.28 7.31 5.03
CA GLU A 27 -2.43 8.42 5.96
C GLU A 27 -1.27 8.48 6.95
N MET A 28 -0.85 7.35 7.51
CA MET A 28 0.31 7.28 8.41
C MET A 28 1.61 7.66 7.69
N HIS A 29 1.85 7.11 6.49
CA HIS A 29 3.07 7.39 5.72
C HIS A 29 3.22 8.89 5.38
N TYR A 30 2.13 9.52 4.90
CA TYR A 30 2.12 10.92 4.47
C TYR A 30 1.89 11.91 5.62
N LYS A 31 1.80 11.46 6.86
CA LYS A 31 1.83 12.36 8.02
C LYS A 31 3.22 12.96 8.22
N LYS A 32 4.27 12.27 7.77
CA LYS A 32 5.65 12.76 7.78
C LYS A 32 5.88 13.75 6.63
N PRO A 33 6.35 14.98 6.89
CA PRO A 33 6.47 16.01 5.85
C PRO A 33 7.54 15.67 4.80
N HIS A 34 8.60 14.92 5.16
CA HIS A 34 9.57 14.40 4.18
C HIS A 34 8.92 13.50 3.11
N HIS A 35 7.91 12.71 3.49
CA HIS A 35 7.18 11.86 2.56
C HIS A 35 6.16 12.63 1.71
N GLN A 36 5.60 13.72 2.25
CA GLN A 36 4.73 14.62 1.48
C GLN A 36 5.48 15.31 0.35
N LEU A 37 6.72 15.73 0.58
CA LEU A 37 7.57 16.36 -0.45
C LEU A 37 7.82 15.42 -1.63
N MET A 38 8.18 14.17 -1.36
CA MET A 38 8.36 13.13 -2.39
C MET A 38 7.08 12.84 -3.19
N LEU A 39 5.91 12.90 -2.53
CA LEU A 39 4.62 12.74 -3.19
C LEU A 39 4.34 13.87 -4.18
N ILE A 40 4.63 15.12 -3.79
CA ILE A 40 4.44 16.30 -4.65
C ILE A 40 5.40 16.25 -5.85
N ASP A 41 6.65 15.83 -5.63
CA ASP A 41 7.65 15.68 -6.70
C ASP A 41 7.24 14.59 -7.72
N THR A 42 6.66 13.49 -7.24
CA THR A 42 6.24 12.38 -8.11
C THR A 42 4.91 12.67 -8.81
N LEU A 43 3.98 13.33 -8.12
CA LEU A 43 2.63 13.64 -8.60
C LEU A 43 2.36 15.16 -8.47
N PRO A 44 2.72 15.98 -9.48
CA PRO A 44 2.64 17.43 -9.37
C PRO A 44 1.21 17.96 -9.13
N PHE A 45 0.17 17.19 -9.46
CA PHE A 45 -1.21 17.57 -9.15
C PHE A 45 -1.52 17.61 -7.65
N MET A 46 -0.72 16.94 -6.81
CA MET A 46 -0.90 16.90 -5.35
C MET A 46 -0.50 18.21 -4.67
N GLU A 47 0.25 19.09 -5.33
CA GLU A 47 0.59 20.43 -4.84
C GLU A 47 -0.65 21.26 -4.49
N LYS A 48 -1.77 21.01 -5.17
CA LYS A 48 -3.06 21.65 -4.87
C LYS A 48 -3.60 21.30 -3.48
N TRP A 49 -3.31 20.10 -3.00
CA TRP A 49 -3.77 19.58 -1.71
C TRP A 49 -2.74 19.80 -0.61
N PHE A 50 -1.46 19.76 -0.96
CA PHE A 50 -0.32 19.99 -0.06
C PHE A 50 0.55 21.11 -0.63
N PRO A 51 0.36 22.37 -0.19
CA PRO A 51 1.14 23.50 -0.67
C PRO A 51 2.64 23.26 -0.39
N ARG A 52 3.46 23.25 -1.45
CA ARG A 52 4.89 22.90 -1.37
C ARG A 52 5.64 23.78 -0.37
N ASP A 53 5.31 25.07 -0.31
CA ASP A 53 5.89 26.06 0.62
C ASP A 53 5.66 25.70 2.10
N GLN A 54 4.48 25.19 2.43
CA GLN A 54 4.16 24.74 3.80
C GLN A 54 4.87 23.43 4.16
N VAL A 55 4.99 22.51 3.20
CA VAL A 55 5.67 21.23 3.43
C VAL A 55 7.19 21.42 3.55
N GLU A 56 7.81 22.24 2.69
CA GLU A 56 9.24 22.56 2.76
C GLU A 56 9.63 23.27 4.05
N SER A 57 8.80 24.21 4.53
CA SER A 57 9.04 24.88 5.81
C SER A 57 8.89 23.91 7.00
N ALA A 58 7.97 22.95 6.94
CA ALA A 58 7.84 21.89 7.93
C ALA A 58 9.00 20.88 7.90
N VAL A 59 9.55 20.54 6.72
CA VAL A 59 10.76 19.72 6.62
C VAL A 59 11.96 20.45 7.19
N LYS A 60 12.15 21.72 6.83
CA LYS A 60 13.28 22.52 7.31
C LYS A 60 13.28 22.67 8.83
N SER A 61 12.10 22.80 9.46
CA SER A 61 12.02 22.87 10.92
C SER A 61 12.40 21.55 11.60
N LEU A 62 12.11 20.40 10.96
CA LEU A 62 12.54 19.09 11.44
C LEU A 62 14.03 18.84 11.24
N GLU A 63 14.61 19.27 10.12
CA GLU A 63 16.07 19.20 9.90
C GLU A 63 16.82 20.02 10.94
N VAL A 64 16.35 21.24 11.24
CA VAL A 64 16.92 22.08 12.31
C VAL A 64 16.81 21.39 13.69
N LEU A 65 15.69 20.72 13.98
CA LEU A 65 15.53 19.96 15.23
C LEU A 65 16.42 18.72 15.31
N SER A 66 16.66 18.06 14.18
CA SER A 66 17.60 16.94 14.07
C SER A 66 19.03 17.43 14.32
N ASP A 67 19.43 18.56 13.71
CA ASP A 67 20.75 19.15 13.90
C ASP A 67 21.00 19.50 15.38
N VAL A 68 20.03 20.13 16.05
CA VAL A 68 20.12 20.46 17.49
C VAL A 68 20.31 19.20 18.36
N ASN A 69 19.67 18.09 18.02
CA ASN A 69 19.85 16.81 18.73
C ASN A 69 21.15 16.08 18.37
N THR A 70 21.86 16.50 17.32
CA THR A 70 23.19 15.98 16.95
C THR A 70 24.35 16.81 17.47
N ILE A 71 24.08 18.03 17.98
CA ILE A 71 25.08 18.77 18.77
C ILE A 71 25.31 17.94 20.01
N ASN A 72 26.44 17.23 20.06
CA ASN A 72 26.78 16.46 21.24
C ASN A 72 26.89 17.48 22.38
N PRO A 73 26.11 17.35 23.46
CA PRO A 73 26.15 18.35 24.51
C PRO A 73 27.57 18.55 25.08
N PHE A 74 28.43 17.53 24.94
CA PHE A 74 29.86 17.54 25.26
C PHE A 74 30.73 18.48 24.42
N ASP A 75 30.25 19.01 23.30
CA ASP A 75 30.96 20.02 22.48
C ASP A 75 30.83 21.43 23.08
N ASN A 76 29.91 21.62 24.04
CA ASN A 76 29.79 22.87 24.79
C ASN A 76 30.70 22.80 26.05
N PRO A 77 31.72 23.66 26.19
CA PRO A 77 32.64 23.64 27.33
C PRO A 77 31.98 23.97 28.68
N ASP A 78 30.77 24.55 28.67
CA ASP A 78 29.95 24.80 29.86
C ASP A 78 28.94 23.67 30.17
N PHE A 79 28.96 22.58 29.37
CA PHE A 79 28.05 21.46 29.58
C PHE A 79 28.52 20.57 30.72
N ASP A 80 27.76 20.59 31.82
CA ASP A 80 27.92 19.63 32.91
C ASP A 80 27.07 18.36 32.63
N PRO A 81 27.70 17.24 32.25
CA PRO A 81 27.00 15.99 31.97
C PRO A 81 26.32 15.40 33.20
N TYR A 82 26.79 15.72 34.41
CA TYR A 82 26.19 15.25 35.66
C TYR A 82 24.92 16.04 35.98
N ALA A 83 24.93 17.37 35.86
CA ALA A 83 23.73 18.19 36.03
C ALA A 83 22.66 17.89 34.96
N ALA A 84 23.08 17.62 33.71
CA ALA A 84 22.19 17.20 32.64
C ALA A 84 21.58 15.81 32.91
N ALA A 85 22.33 14.84 33.43
CA ALA A 85 21.80 13.52 33.77
C ALA A 85 20.86 13.53 34.98
N MET A 86 21.07 14.43 35.95
CA MET A 86 20.22 14.58 37.14
C MET A 86 18.89 15.28 36.84
N ASN A 87 18.89 16.18 35.85
CA ASN A 87 17.70 16.90 35.38
C ASN A 87 17.11 16.30 34.09
N ALA A 88 17.78 15.33 33.49
CA ALA A 88 17.25 14.57 32.38
C ALA A 88 16.01 13.84 32.89
N PRO A 89 14.85 13.98 32.23
CA PRO A 89 13.75 13.09 32.50
C PRO A 89 14.29 11.67 32.34
N ALA A 90 14.12 10.83 33.37
CA ALA A 90 14.63 9.47 33.42
C ALA A 90 14.53 8.85 32.03
N ALA A 91 15.68 8.53 31.43
CA ALA A 91 15.78 8.10 30.05
C ALA A 91 14.86 6.91 29.83
N THR A 92 13.65 7.20 29.37
CA THR A 92 12.85 6.24 28.65
C THR A 92 13.67 5.97 27.41
N GLU A 93 14.14 4.73 27.27
CA GLU A 93 14.39 4.15 25.95
C GLU A 93 13.34 4.73 25.01
N LYS A 94 13.80 5.53 24.04
CA LYS A 94 13.04 6.04 22.89
C LYS A 94 11.54 5.77 23.01
N PHE A 95 10.81 6.68 23.66
CA PHE A 95 9.38 6.77 23.44
C PHE A 95 9.20 7.27 22.00
N VAL A 96 9.41 6.36 21.03
CA VAL A 96 8.85 6.50 19.69
C VAL A 96 7.37 6.72 19.95
N PRO A 97 6.78 7.86 19.54
CA PRO A 97 5.36 8.08 19.74
C PRO A 97 4.67 6.87 19.14
N GLN A 98 3.87 6.17 19.95
CA GLN A 98 3.16 4.98 19.51
C GLN A 98 2.11 5.41 18.47
N GLU A 99 2.56 5.60 17.22
CA GLU A 99 1.74 5.36 16.05
C GLU A 99 1.16 3.95 16.31
N SER A 100 -0.17 3.82 16.25
CA SER A 100 -0.99 2.80 16.93
C SER A 100 -0.68 1.32 16.65
N CYS A 101 0.40 1.02 15.93
CA CYS A 101 0.81 -0.32 15.52
C CYS A 101 2.29 -0.65 15.77
N ASP A 102 3.05 0.19 16.47
CA ASP A 102 4.37 -0.17 17.01
C ASP A 102 4.25 -0.88 18.37
N ILE A 103 4.18 -2.21 18.34
CA ILE A 103 3.96 -3.05 19.54
C ILE A 103 5.30 -3.58 20.09
N SER A 104 6.29 -3.79 19.22
CA SER A 104 7.62 -4.32 19.58
C SER A 104 8.67 -3.96 18.53
N GLU A 105 9.95 -4.17 18.82
CA GLU A 105 11.03 -4.03 17.83
C GLU A 105 10.86 -4.91 16.60
N THR A 106 10.17 -6.05 16.75
CA THR A 106 9.86 -7.01 15.68
C THR A 106 8.52 -6.73 14.99
N ILE A 107 7.60 -6.01 15.65
CA ILE A 107 6.30 -5.63 15.11
C ILE A 107 6.21 -4.10 15.16
N SER A 108 6.73 -3.48 14.11
CA SER A 108 6.80 -2.03 13.98
C SER A 108 6.42 -1.58 12.58
N CYS A 109 5.39 -0.73 12.50
CA CYS A 109 5.02 -0.02 11.28
C CYS A 109 6.09 1.01 10.94
N THR A 110 6.61 1.74 11.92
CA THR A 110 7.58 2.82 11.70
C THR A 110 8.88 2.30 11.10
N LYS A 111 9.41 1.17 11.58
CA LYS A 111 10.62 0.55 11.00
C LYS A 111 10.43 0.13 9.54
N VAL A 112 9.26 -0.39 9.18
CA VAL A 112 8.96 -0.78 7.80
C VAL A 112 8.79 0.46 6.92
N ASP A 113 8.13 1.49 7.44
CA ASP A 113 7.85 2.77 6.77
C ASP A 113 9.11 3.56 6.44
N ASP A 114 10.07 3.62 7.37
CA ASP A 114 11.35 4.32 7.19
C ASP A 114 12.35 3.54 6.33
N SER A 115 12.06 2.28 6.00
CA SER A 115 12.94 1.48 5.14
C SER A 115 12.91 1.94 3.68
N ASP A 116 14.00 1.74 2.95
CA ASP A 116 14.08 2.06 1.51
C ASP A 116 13.06 1.29 0.66
N TYR A 117 12.53 0.18 1.18
CA TYR A 117 11.57 -0.68 0.50
C TYR A 117 10.12 -0.22 0.63
N SER A 118 9.82 0.77 1.49
CA SER A 118 8.47 1.35 1.60
C SER A 118 8.08 2.19 0.38
N LYS A 119 9.07 2.47 -0.49
CA LYS A 119 8.93 3.31 -1.69
C LYS A 119 9.28 2.52 -2.93
N ILE A 120 8.41 2.56 -3.92
CA ILE A 120 8.63 1.99 -5.24
C ILE A 120 8.38 3.11 -6.25
N ALA A 121 9.38 3.40 -7.09
CA ALA A 121 9.31 4.45 -8.11
C ALA A 121 8.85 5.84 -7.58
N GLY A 122 9.28 6.21 -6.36
CA GLY A 122 8.92 7.49 -5.72
C GLY A 122 7.55 7.51 -5.01
N LEU A 123 6.74 6.45 -5.15
CA LEU A 123 5.45 6.32 -4.49
C LEU A 123 5.51 5.30 -3.34
N ALA A 124 4.77 5.58 -2.27
CA ALA A 124 4.60 4.64 -1.18
C ALA A 124 3.89 3.37 -1.66
N VAL A 125 4.33 2.21 -1.16
CA VAL A 125 3.72 0.90 -1.43
C VAL A 125 2.21 0.89 -1.16
N SER A 126 1.75 1.66 -0.18
CA SER A 126 0.33 1.83 0.17
C SER A 126 -0.52 2.41 -0.97
N VAL A 127 0.05 3.26 -1.84
CA VAL A 127 -0.63 3.84 -3.01
C VAL A 127 -0.95 2.77 -4.05
N TYR A 128 -0.02 1.84 -4.27
CA TYR A 128 -0.24 0.71 -5.17
C TYR A 128 -1.37 -0.20 -4.70
N GLY A 129 -1.46 -0.42 -3.38
CA GLY A 129 -2.57 -1.12 -2.74
C GLY A 129 -3.91 -0.43 -3.00
N ILE A 130 -3.99 0.88 -2.75
CA ILE A 130 -5.20 1.69 -3.02
C ILE A 130 -5.65 1.55 -4.47
N ILE A 131 -4.73 1.73 -5.43
CA ILE A 131 -5.04 1.62 -6.86
C ILE A 131 -5.54 0.21 -7.20
N GLY A 132 -4.86 -0.82 -6.69
CA GLY A 132 -5.23 -2.22 -6.92
C GLY A 132 -6.63 -2.56 -6.41
N TYR A 133 -6.96 -2.19 -5.16
CA TYR A 133 -8.28 -2.46 -4.59
C TYR A 133 -9.39 -1.66 -5.25
N ILE A 134 -9.15 -0.40 -5.63
CA ILE A 134 -10.13 0.41 -6.41
C ILE A 134 -10.42 -0.25 -7.75
N LEU A 135 -9.39 -0.73 -8.46
CA LEU A 135 -9.57 -1.44 -9.72
C LEU A 135 -10.39 -2.72 -9.54
N LEU A 136 -10.10 -3.53 -8.50
CA LEU A 136 -10.86 -4.74 -8.19
C LEU A 136 -12.33 -4.43 -7.88
N ILE A 137 -12.60 -3.42 -7.05
CA ILE A 137 -13.96 -2.98 -6.72
C ILE A 137 -14.69 -2.49 -7.99
N GLY A 138 -14.04 -1.65 -8.79
CA GLY A 138 -14.59 -1.13 -10.04
C GLY A 138 -14.95 -2.25 -11.02
N LEU A 139 -14.08 -3.25 -11.16
CA LEU A 139 -14.33 -4.42 -12.00
C LEU A 139 -15.54 -5.23 -11.49
N VAL A 140 -15.68 -5.43 -10.18
CA VAL A 140 -16.85 -6.13 -9.61
C VAL A 140 -18.14 -5.34 -9.81
N ILE A 141 -18.12 -4.01 -9.60
CA ILE A 141 -19.28 -3.14 -9.80
C ILE A 141 -19.70 -3.14 -11.27
N ILE A 142 -18.77 -2.98 -12.22
CA ILE A 142 -19.07 -3.00 -13.65
C ILE A 142 -19.65 -4.35 -14.06
N HIS A 143 -19.09 -5.45 -13.55
CA HIS A 143 -19.61 -6.80 -13.77
C HIS A 143 -21.04 -6.96 -13.24
N ALA A 144 -21.32 -6.44 -12.03
CA ALA A 144 -22.65 -6.50 -11.42
C ALA A 144 -23.68 -5.61 -12.16
N ALA A 145 -23.28 -4.39 -12.53
CA ALA A 145 -24.14 -3.41 -13.19
C ALA A 145 -24.53 -3.83 -14.60
N ARG A 146 -23.61 -4.45 -15.35
CA ARG A 146 -23.90 -4.83 -16.73
C ARG A 146 -24.87 -6.01 -16.85
N ARG A 147 -25.08 -6.83 -15.81
CA ARG A 147 -25.99 -8.03 -15.78
C ARG A 147 -25.92 -8.94 -17.02
N ILE A 148 -24.95 -8.72 -17.90
CA ILE A 148 -24.91 -9.19 -19.28
C ILE A 148 -23.99 -10.39 -19.31
N SER A 149 -24.63 -11.51 -19.63
CA SER A 149 -24.10 -12.73 -20.22
C SER A 149 -22.59 -12.71 -20.47
N ARG A 150 -21.85 -13.55 -19.73
CA ARG A 150 -20.51 -14.04 -20.11
C ARG A 150 -19.51 -13.01 -20.62
N SER A 151 -19.40 -11.85 -19.97
CA SER A 151 -18.23 -11.00 -20.22
C SER A 151 -17.00 -11.60 -19.53
N ASP A 152 -16.46 -12.67 -20.12
CA ASP A 152 -15.30 -13.43 -19.63
C ASP A 152 -14.06 -12.54 -19.44
N VAL A 153 -14.00 -11.41 -20.14
CA VAL A 153 -12.96 -10.38 -20.01
C VAL A 153 -12.84 -9.84 -18.58
N PHE A 154 -13.94 -9.51 -17.90
CA PHE A 154 -13.87 -8.92 -16.56
C PHE A 154 -13.45 -9.94 -15.51
N VAL A 155 -13.94 -11.17 -15.64
CA VAL A 155 -13.55 -12.29 -14.76
C VAL A 155 -12.07 -12.61 -14.97
N PHE A 156 -11.61 -12.60 -16.22
CA PHE A 156 -10.20 -12.77 -16.55
C PHE A 156 -9.33 -11.64 -15.98
N MET A 157 -9.73 -10.37 -16.13
CA MET A 157 -9.00 -9.25 -15.53
C MET A 157 -8.93 -9.34 -14.02
N LEU A 158 -10.03 -9.71 -13.34
CA LEU A 158 -10.02 -9.94 -11.90
C LEU A 158 -9.11 -11.12 -11.51
N TRP A 159 -9.08 -12.19 -12.30
CA TRP A 159 -8.22 -13.35 -12.06
C TRP A 159 -6.74 -12.98 -12.21
N VAL A 160 -6.38 -12.26 -13.28
CA VAL A 160 -5.02 -11.72 -13.49
C VAL A 160 -4.65 -10.75 -12.37
N GLY A 161 -5.57 -9.87 -11.97
CA GLY A 161 -5.37 -8.94 -10.86
C GLY A 161 -5.12 -9.65 -9.53
N ALA A 162 -5.85 -10.73 -9.24
CA ALA A 162 -5.63 -11.56 -8.05
C ALA A 162 -4.25 -12.23 -8.06
N TRP A 163 -3.79 -12.72 -9.23
CA TRP A 163 -2.43 -13.25 -9.39
C TRP A 163 -1.36 -12.19 -9.16
N LEU A 164 -1.45 -11.06 -9.87
CA LEU A 164 -0.49 -9.96 -9.70
C LEU A 164 -0.43 -9.50 -8.24
N GLY A 165 -1.60 -9.41 -7.61
CA GLY A 165 -1.74 -9.03 -6.22
C GLY A 165 -1.11 -10.01 -5.23
N ILE A 166 -1.30 -11.32 -5.40
CA ILE A 166 -0.67 -12.30 -4.51
C ILE A 166 0.85 -12.37 -4.73
N LEU A 167 1.33 -12.24 -5.97
CA LEU A 167 2.77 -12.15 -6.26
C LEU A 167 3.39 -10.92 -5.58
N PHE A 168 2.72 -9.77 -5.67
CA PHE A 168 3.16 -8.55 -5.01
C PHE A 168 3.16 -8.68 -3.49
N SER A 169 2.12 -9.30 -2.93
CA SER A 169 2.04 -9.58 -1.50
C SER A 169 3.18 -10.48 -1.01
N ILE A 170 3.48 -11.56 -1.74
CA ILE A 170 4.59 -12.46 -1.40
C ILE A 170 5.92 -11.72 -1.46
N TYR A 171 6.12 -10.87 -2.48
CA TYR A 171 7.31 -10.05 -2.60
C TYR A 171 7.52 -9.17 -1.37
N LEU A 172 6.48 -8.46 -0.93
CA LEU A 172 6.57 -7.62 0.28
C LEU A 172 6.86 -8.44 1.53
N THR A 173 6.21 -9.59 1.72
CA THR A 173 6.46 -10.46 2.88
C THR A 173 7.91 -10.97 2.91
N VAL A 174 8.49 -11.30 1.75
CA VAL A 174 9.91 -11.69 1.65
C VAL A 174 10.80 -10.50 2.00
N VAL A 175 10.48 -9.30 1.52
CA VAL A 175 11.25 -8.10 1.83
C VAL A 175 11.25 -7.78 3.33
N GLU A 176 10.06 -7.80 3.96
CA GLU A 176 9.91 -7.57 5.40
C GLU A 176 10.69 -8.60 6.22
N ALA A 177 10.62 -9.88 5.86
CA ALA A 177 11.26 -10.96 6.61
C ALA A 177 12.80 -10.97 6.47
N PHE A 178 13.33 -10.73 5.27
CA PHE A 178 14.76 -10.88 5.01
C PHE A 178 15.56 -9.58 5.16
N PHE A 179 15.01 -8.44 4.74
CA PHE A 179 15.75 -7.18 4.72
C PHE A 179 15.51 -6.35 5.99
N ILE A 180 14.25 -6.17 6.37
CA ILE A 180 13.87 -5.28 7.49
C ILE A 180 13.91 -6.04 8.83
N LYS A 181 13.57 -7.33 8.81
CA LYS A 181 13.42 -8.19 10.00
C LYS A 181 12.39 -7.67 11.01
N SER A 182 11.43 -6.88 10.54
CA SER A 182 10.28 -6.41 11.31
C SER A 182 9.01 -6.51 10.47
N PHE A 183 7.90 -6.85 11.11
CA PHE A 183 6.61 -7.07 10.46
C PHE A 183 5.65 -5.91 10.72
N CYS A 184 5.02 -5.43 9.65
CA CYS A 184 3.94 -4.45 9.75
C CYS A 184 2.58 -5.17 9.81
N PRO A 185 1.78 -5.01 10.88
CA PRO A 185 0.47 -5.68 11.00
C PRO A 185 -0.49 -5.29 9.87
N TYR A 186 -0.48 -4.03 9.40
CA TYR A 186 -1.31 -3.61 8.27
C TYR A 186 -0.90 -4.26 6.95
N CYS A 187 0.40 -4.39 6.69
CA CYS A 187 0.89 -5.12 5.52
C CYS A 187 0.47 -6.59 5.58
N LEU A 188 0.58 -7.23 6.75
CA LEU A 188 0.11 -8.60 6.97
C LEU A 188 -1.39 -8.76 6.74
N VAL A 189 -2.20 -7.80 7.22
CA VAL A 189 -3.66 -7.80 6.99
C VAL A 189 -3.96 -7.68 5.49
N SER A 190 -3.30 -6.75 4.78
CA SER A 190 -3.46 -6.61 3.33
C SER A 190 -3.03 -7.87 2.58
N ALA A 191 -1.93 -8.51 3.01
CA ALA A 191 -1.46 -9.78 2.47
C ALA A 191 -2.49 -10.91 2.67
N ALA A 192 -3.06 -11.01 3.88
CA ALA A 192 -4.11 -11.97 4.19
C ALA A 192 -5.39 -11.71 3.37
N VAL A 193 -5.76 -10.45 3.16
CA VAL A 193 -6.88 -10.06 2.29
C VAL A 193 -6.64 -10.49 0.85
N MET A 194 -5.45 -10.24 0.29
CA MET A 194 -5.11 -10.64 -1.08
C MET A 194 -5.08 -12.16 -1.25
N LEU A 195 -4.54 -12.88 -0.26
CA LEU A 195 -4.59 -14.33 -0.23
C LEU A 195 -6.03 -14.84 -0.18
N GLY A 196 -6.89 -14.21 0.62
CA GLY A 196 -8.32 -14.52 0.68
C GLY A 196 -9.04 -14.32 -0.66
N ILE A 197 -8.75 -13.20 -1.35
CA ILE A 197 -9.29 -12.92 -2.69
C ILE A 197 -8.82 -13.99 -3.68
N PHE A 198 -7.54 -14.36 -3.64
CA PHE A 198 -6.95 -15.38 -4.50
C PHE A 198 -7.61 -16.76 -4.29
N ILE A 199 -7.75 -17.19 -3.04
CA ILE A 199 -8.43 -18.46 -2.70
C ILE A 199 -9.88 -18.42 -3.16
N CYS A 200 -10.58 -17.31 -2.94
CA CYS A 200 -11.97 -17.13 -3.37
C CYS A 200 -12.10 -17.25 -4.89
N MET A 201 -11.15 -16.68 -5.64
CA MET A 201 -11.11 -16.78 -7.10
C MET A 201 -10.86 -18.20 -7.60
N ILE A 202 -9.89 -18.89 -7.01
CA ILE A 202 -9.62 -20.28 -7.37
C ILE A 202 -10.81 -21.20 -7.01
N ALA A 203 -11.41 -21.02 -5.83
CA ALA A 203 -12.54 -21.85 -5.41
C ALA A 203 -13.82 -21.57 -6.23
N GLY A 204 -14.05 -20.32 -6.64
CA GLY A 204 -15.25 -19.91 -7.36
C GLY A 204 -15.20 -20.15 -8.86
N PHE A 205 -14.05 -19.87 -9.49
CA PHE A 205 -13.87 -19.87 -10.94
C PHE A 205 -12.82 -20.90 -11.42
N GLY A 206 -12.01 -21.46 -10.52
CA GLY A 206 -10.97 -22.42 -10.85
C GLY A 206 -9.94 -21.83 -11.83
N PHE A 207 -9.49 -22.67 -12.76
CA PHE A 207 -8.62 -22.30 -13.88
C PHE A 207 -9.41 -22.08 -15.19
N GLU A 208 -10.73 -21.95 -15.14
CA GLU A 208 -11.54 -21.65 -16.34
C GLU A 208 -11.14 -20.34 -17.04
N PRO A 209 -10.87 -19.23 -16.33
CA PRO A 209 -10.50 -17.96 -16.99
C PRO A 209 -9.23 -18.12 -17.83
N LEU A 210 -8.25 -18.87 -17.32
CA LEU A 210 -7.01 -19.16 -18.04
C LEU A 210 -7.26 -20.04 -19.27
N ARG A 211 -8.14 -21.05 -19.17
CA ARG A 211 -8.52 -21.89 -20.31
C ARG A 211 -9.29 -21.11 -21.38
N MET A 212 -10.13 -20.15 -20.99
CA MET A 212 -10.86 -19.28 -21.92
C MET A 212 -9.91 -18.34 -22.69
N PHE A 213 -8.90 -17.80 -22.01
CA PHE A 213 -7.84 -17.02 -22.66
C PHE A 213 -7.05 -17.86 -23.67
N LEU A 214 -6.62 -19.05 -23.27
CA LEU A 214 -5.90 -19.98 -24.15
C LEU A 214 -6.72 -20.44 -25.36
N ARG A 215 -8.06 -20.38 -25.29
CA ARG A 215 -8.97 -20.71 -26.39
C ARG A 215 -9.27 -19.51 -27.31
N GLY A 216 -8.74 -18.32 -26.99
CA GLY A 216 -8.88 -17.11 -27.83
C GLY A 216 -10.25 -16.44 -27.81
N GLU A 217 -11.18 -16.87 -26.94
CA GLU A 217 -12.56 -16.36 -26.92
C GLU A 217 -12.73 -14.99 -26.22
N ILE A 218 -11.66 -14.49 -25.58
CA ILE A 218 -11.68 -13.25 -24.78
C ILE A 218 -11.66 -11.98 -25.64
N PHE A 219 -11.06 -12.05 -26.84
CA PHE A 219 -11.13 -10.95 -27.81
C PHE A 219 -12.07 -11.37 -28.94
N PRO A 220 -13.33 -10.89 -28.95
CA PRO A 220 -14.13 -11.05 -30.15
C PRO A 220 -13.44 -10.25 -31.27
N THR A 221 -12.87 -10.96 -32.22
CA THR A 221 -12.28 -10.46 -33.48
C THR A 221 -13.27 -9.62 -34.32
N SER A 222 -14.50 -9.42 -33.85
CA SER A 222 -15.57 -8.67 -34.52
C SER A 222 -15.36 -7.15 -34.56
N LEU A 223 -14.45 -6.58 -33.76
CA LEU A 223 -14.11 -5.15 -33.85
C LEU A 223 -13.09 -4.80 -34.96
N PHE A 224 -12.37 -5.78 -35.50
CA PHE A 224 -11.39 -5.53 -36.57
C PHE A 224 -11.94 -5.65 -37.99
N ILE A 225 -13.15 -6.20 -38.17
CA ILE A 225 -13.71 -6.43 -39.52
C ILE A 225 -14.48 -5.21 -40.05
N LYS A 226 -15.02 -4.33 -39.19
CA LYS A 226 -15.87 -3.21 -39.64
C LYS A 226 -15.11 -2.01 -40.24
N LYS A 227 -13.77 -2.05 -40.32
CA LYS A 227 -12.96 -0.98 -40.97
C LYS A 227 -12.40 -1.40 -42.34
N LYS A 228 -12.82 -2.56 -42.88
CA LYS A 228 -12.38 -3.08 -44.19
C LYS A 228 -13.55 -3.36 -45.14
N GLN A 229 -14.46 -2.40 -45.27
CA GLN A 229 -15.32 -2.19 -46.45
C GLN A 229 -15.48 -0.66 -46.51
N SER A 230 -14.59 0.07 -47.20
CA SER A 230 -14.64 0.35 -48.65
C SER A 230 -16.05 0.63 -49.13
#